data_AF-A0A7J4DWE0-F1
#
_entry.id   AF-A0A7J4DWE0-F1
#
_cell.length_a   1.000
_cell.length_b   1.000
_cell.length_c   1.000
_cell.angle_alpha   90.00
_cell.angle_beta   90.00
_cell.angle_gamma   90.00
#
_symmetry.space_group_name_H-M   'P 1'
#
loop_
_entity.id
_entity.type
_entity.pdbx_description
1 polymer ?
#
loop_
_entity_poly.entity_id
_entity_poly.type
_entity_poly.pdbx_seq_one_letter_code
_entity_poly.pdbx_strand_id
1 'polypeptide(L)'
;ELLARLGFTFNNILPLNIYSIAHNLFAQNLSLYEADIQTTARFLVLAATASIAVSLSVNRFDTSFVAYKAPILLAVSSIVLEPSSFADIVALSVPIVAANTLIVKLVEKLDREKAKRVEVEKTRAKPATSDASRVGVRAGFEKRVFKAIADTNSTISSVEAKPISKGVIVGGKYLLVERIGEGAYAEVWLARDDKGKLYAVKIFKPIGGRLPSTRELLEFYRDVEELLKLVGVEVDIEHVRRRIPRDIAERVGGYESLTKLLNRYRYNIIAVKDFNSRAYLEARSNPDKPYYTSIEDYWRDPPYIVMEYANAGNLRGRRSEVLANPKTFSRIVEEVAGALAYYYVVAGSVHRDVKPENILLSRRGRRLLALVSDFGIATPIGYKREEWVLGTPPYMPPEHLLYPGRGITPAFDVYSFGATFYEVLAGDIPPIQYALLVASKHPLIEGQQVQKVAKSMLDKLMLALLGSTAEPLLAKLEETAYPKNIQLLQRSPEAVRLQNEALKRLSSELKRPGSPLNALWRLTEDNP
;
A
#
# COMPACT_ATOMS: atom_id res chain seq x y z
N GLU A 1 24.37 4.01 -21.05
CA GLU A 1 25.66 3.60 -20.46
C GLU A 1 26.37 4.75 -19.74
N LEU A 2 26.66 5.88 -20.40
CA LEU A 2 27.23 7.08 -19.75
C LEU A 2 26.39 7.60 -18.56
N LEU A 3 25.05 7.66 -18.71
CA LEU A 3 24.13 8.05 -17.63
C LEU A 3 24.13 7.10 -16.43
N ALA A 4 24.40 5.81 -16.67
CA ALA A 4 24.52 4.81 -15.60
C ALA A 4 25.87 4.96 -14.87
N ARG A 5 26.94 5.36 -15.58
CA ARG A 5 28.24 5.70 -14.96
C ARG A 5 28.19 6.97 -14.11
N LEU A 6 27.25 7.87 -14.38
CA LEU A 6 26.96 9.07 -13.58
C LEU A 6 25.90 8.83 -12.48
N GLY A 7 25.49 7.58 -12.23
CA GLY A 7 24.61 7.21 -11.12
C GLY A 7 23.11 7.38 -11.35
N PHE A 8 22.65 7.63 -12.58
CA PHE A 8 21.22 7.77 -12.88
C PHE A 8 20.59 6.46 -13.38
N THR A 9 19.52 6.01 -12.72
CA THR A 9 18.65 4.91 -13.16
C THR A 9 17.41 5.42 -13.89
N PHE A 10 17.01 4.74 -14.98
CA PHE A 10 15.94 5.13 -15.94
C PHE A 10 14.54 5.42 -15.37
N ASN A 11 14.29 5.19 -14.08
CA ASN A 11 12.95 5.25 -13.47
C ASN A 11 12.44 6.66 -13.09
N ASN A 12 13.25 7.72 -13.25
CA ASN A 12 12.88 9.09 -12.83
C ASN A 12 12.73 10.12 -13.96
N ILE A 13 12.50 9.66 -15.20
CA ILE A 13 12.55 10.56 -16.35
C ILE A 13 11.16 10.74 -16.96
N LEU A 14 10.44 11.79 -16.52
CA LEU A 14 9.39 12.39 -17.35
C LEU A 14 10.04 13.16 -18.52
N PRO A 15 9.43 13.19 -19.72
CA PRO A 15 10.03 13.82 -20.92
C PRO A 15 10.39 15.30 -20.72
N LEU A 16 9.65 16.01 -19.88
CA LEU A 16 9.88 17.41 -19.50
C LEU A 16 11.15 17.60 -18.65
N ASN A 17 11.57 16.58 -17.91
CA ASN A 17 12.74 16.66 -17.03
C ASN A 17 14.06 16.41 -17.75
N ILE A 18 14.08 15.73 -18.90
CA ILE A 18 15.35 15.50 -19.64
C ILE A 18 15.97 16.84 -20.08
N TYR A 19 15.14 17.73 -20.63
CA TYR A 19 15.63 19.00 -21.16
C TYR A 19 16.05 19.96 -20.02
N SER A 20 15.29 19.99 -18.92
CA SER A 20 15.60 20.83 -17.76
C SER A 20 16.84 20.30 -16.99
N ILE A 21 16.98 18.99 -16.85
CA ILE A 21 18.16 18.35 -16.26
C ILE A 21 19.38 18.54 -17.16
N ALA A 22 19.25 18.35 -18.48
CA ALA A 22 20.32 18.59 -19.43
C ALA A 22 20.74 20.07 -19.43
N HIS A 23 19.79 21.01 -19.43
CA HIS A 23 20.05 22.45 -19.39
C HIS A 23 20.71 22.88 -18.07
N ASN A 24 20.26 22.37 -16.92
CA ASN A 24 20.87 22.66 -15.62
C ASN A 24 22.26 22.02 -15.45
N LEU A 25 22.46 20.80 -15.96
CA LEU A 25 23.79 20.18 -16.01
C LEU A 25 24.74 20.94 -16.94
N PHE A 26 24.22 21.51 -18.03
CA PHE A 26 24.98 22.34 -18.97
C PHE A 26 25.39 23.67 -18.35
N ALA A 27 24.45 24.34 -17.64
CA ALA A 27 24.71 25.60 -16.95
C ALA A 27 25.69 25.44 -15.77
N GLN A 28 25.71 24.28 -15.11
CA GLN A 28 26.55 24.04 -13.93
C GLN A 28 27.96 23.48 -14.25
N ASN A 29 28.20 22.93 -15.45
CA ASN A 29 29.47 22.31 -15.82
C ASN A 29 30.14 22.97 -17.05
N LEU A 30 29.92 24.26 -17.25
CA LEU A 30 30.49 25.05 -18.35
C LEU A 30 32.04 24.99 -18.43
N SER A 31 32.72 24.62 -17.35
CA SER A 31 34.19 24.52 -17.30
C SER A 31 34.76 23.11 -17.55
N LEU A 32 33.91 22.07 -17.68
CA LEU A 32 34.36 20.67 -17.76
C LEU A 32 34.27 20.05 -19.16
N TYR A 33 33.77 20.77 -20.16
CA TYR A 33 33.50 20.22 -21.50
C TYR A 33 34.00 21.08 -22.66
N GLU A 34 35.19 21.64 -22.55
CA GLU A 34 35.91 22.16 -23.73
C GLU A 34 36.45 21.04 -24.65
N ALA A 35 36.32 19.76 -24.28
CA ALA A 35 37.07 18.69 -24.97
C ALA A 35 36.33 17.90 -26.07
N ASP A 36 35.00 17.97 -26.23
CA ASP A 36 34.37 17.29 -27.39
C ASP A 36 32.98 17.85 -27.78
N ILE A 37 33.01 18.78 -28.72
CA ILE A 37 31.83 19.41 -29.34
C ILE A 37 30.95 18.36 -30.05
N GLN A 38 31.53 17.29 -30.62
CA GLN A 38 30.77 16.27 -31.33
C GLN A 38 29.93 15.42 -30.39
N THR A 39 30.48 15.06 -29.23
CA THR A 39 29.74 14.30 -28.22
C THR A 39 28.56 15.10 -27.65
N THR A 40 28.74 16.41 -27.48
CA THR A 40 27.69 17.32 -27.02
C THR A 40 26.57 17.48 -28.05
N ALA A 41 26.91 17.66 -29.32
CA ALA A 41 25.94 17.76 -30.41
C ALA A 41 25.13 16.46 -30.56
N ARG A 42 25.78 15.29 -30.49
CA ARG A 42 25.11 13.98 -30.55
C ARG A 42 24.13 13.78 -29.38
N PHE A 43 24.44 14.29 -28.20
CA PHE A 43 23.57 14.16 -27.02
C PHE A 43 22.30 15.00 -27.14
N LEU A 44 22.41 16.26 -27.61
CA LEU A 44 21.26 17.14 -27.84
C LEU A 44 20.33 16.58 -28.90
N VAL A 45 20.89 15.97 -29.95
CA VAL A 45 20.12 15.33 -31.03
C VAL A 45 19.37 14.12 -30.50
N LEU A 46 20.03 13.25 -29.73
CA LEU A 46 19.39 12.07 -29.15
C LEU A 46 18.22 12.46 -28.22
N ALA A 47 18.40 13.53 -27.43
CA ALA A 47 17.36 14.06 -26.56
C ALA A 47 16.18 14.67 -27.35
N ALA A 48 16.46 15.41 -28.43
CA ALA A 48 15.43 15.97 -29.30
C ALA A 48 14.64 14.88 -30.04
N THR A 49 15.34 13.88 -30.61
CA THR A 49 14.71 12.74 -31.29
C THR A 49 13.87 11.90 -30.34
N ALA A 50 14.35 11.65 -29.12
CA ALA A 50 13.59 10.94 -28.08
C ALA A 50 12.31 11.70 -27.68
N SER A 51 12.39 13.02 -27.52
CA SER A 51 11.23 13.85 -27.18
C SER A 51 10.17 13.85 -28.31
N ILE A 52 10.62 13.87 -29.57
CA ILE A 52 9.75 13.79 -30.75
C ILE A 52 9.11 12.39 -30.86
N ALA A 53 9.86 11.32 -30.62
CA ALA A 53 9.36 9.94 -30.66
C ALA A 53 8.30 9.68 -29.58
N VAL A 54 8.52 10.19 -28.37
CA VAL A 54 7.52 10.14 -27.28
C VAL A 54 6.27 10.92 -27.68
N SER A 55 6.41 12.11 -28.27
CA SER A 55 5.28 12.90 -28.76
C SER A 55 4.48 12.22 -29.88
N LEU A 56 5.13 11.44 -30.75
CA LEU A 56 4.48 10.64 -31.79
C LEU A 56 3.78 9.39 -31.23
N SER A 57 4.29 8.81 -30.14
CA SER A 57 3.69 7.64 -29.49
C SER A 57 2.38 7.95 -28.75
N VAL A 58 2.16 9.21 -28.37
CA VAL A 58 0.98 9.67 -27.61
C VAL A 58 -0.20 10.06 -28.50
N ASN A 59 0.04 10.42 -29.77
CA ASN A 59 -1.02 10.83 -30.70
C ASN A 59 -1.15 9.86 -31.89
N ARG A 60 -2.24 9.08 -31.94
CA ARG A 60 -2.62 8.35 -33.15
C ARG A 60 -3.14 9.36 -34.20
N PHE A 61 -2.33 9.53 -35.25
CA PHE A 61 -2.64 10.11 -36.57
C PHE A 61 -3.40 11.45 -36.60
N ASP A 62 -2.64 12.53 -36.75
CA ASP A 62 -3.11 13.74 -37.45
C ASP A 62 -2.02 14.13 -38.47
N THR A 63 -2.32 13.97 -39.76
CA THR A 63 -1.36 14.13 -40.88
C THR A 63 -0.95 15.59 -41.10
N SER A 64 -1.74 16.53 -40.59
CA SER A 64 -1.46 17.97 -40.57
C SER A 64 -0.20 18.32 -39.77
N PHE A 65 0.16 17.47 -38.81
CA PHE A 65 1.28 17.66 -37.87
C PHE A 65 2.66 17.27 -38.46
N VAL A 66 2.69 16.48 -39.53
CA VAL A 66 3.94 15.99 -40.15
C VAL A 66 4.56 17.08 -41.04
N ALA A 67 3.74 17.92 -41.66
CA ALA A 67 4.18 18.98 -42.57
C ALA A 67 5.03 20.07 -41.88
N TYR A 68 4.80 20.34 -40.59
CA TYR A 68 5.58 21.32 -39.82
C TYR A 68 6.87 20.75 -39.23
N LYS A 69 7.00 19.43 -39.10
CA LYS A 69 8.13 18.77 -38.42
C LYS A 69 9.23 18.31 -39.37
N ALA A 70 8.90 18.00 -40.63
CA ALA A 70 9.88 17.58 -41.63
C ALA A 70 11.00 18.62 -41.87
N PRO A 71 10.73 19.94 -41.95
CA PRO A 71 11.78 20.94 -42.13
C PRO A 71 12.69 21.08 -40.91
N ILE A 72 12.15 20.91 -39.69
CA ILE A 72 12.90 21.00 -38.43
C ILE A 72 13.82 19.77 -38.26
N LEU A 73 13.31 18.57 -38.57
CA LEU A 73 14.12 17.35 -38.59
C LEU A 73 15.19 17.39 -39.68
N LEU A 74 14.86 17.93 -40.87
CA LEU A 74 15.83 18.15 -41.94
C LEU A 74 16.91 19.16 -41.53
N ALA A 75 16.52 20.32 -40.98
CA ALA A 75 17.45 21.36 -40.52
C ALA A 75 18.37 20.87 -39.38
N VAL A 76 17.84 20.11 -38.44
CA VAL A 76 18.63 19.46 -37.38
C VAL A 76 19.55 18.40 -37.99
N SER A 77 19.07 17.57 -38.92
CA SER A 77 19.91 16.52 -39.55
C SER A 77 21.03 17.06 -40.44
N SER A 78 20.83 18.20 -41.11
CA SER A 78 21.83 18.81 -41.99
C SER A 78 23.01 19.45 -41.25
N ILE A 79 22.81 19.87 -40.00
CA ILE A 79 23.87 20.49 -39.17
C ILE A 79 24.57 19.44 -38.29
N VAL A 80 23.94 18.27 -38.09
CA VAL A 80 24.46 17.15 -37.31
C VAL A 80 25.59 16.39 -37.98
N LEU A 81 25.75 16.52 -39.30
CA LEU A 81 26.79 15.79 -40.00
C LEU A 81 28.18 16.39 -39.77
N GLU A 82 28.33 17.73 -39.65
CA GLU A 82 29.57 18.39 -39.20
C GLU A 82 29.30 19.80 -38.61
N PRO A 83 29.19 19.96 -37.28
CA PRO A 83 29.14 21.29 -36.67
C PRO A 83 30.55 21.90 -36.63
N SER A 84 30.76 23.03 -37.31
CA SER A 84 32.06 23.72 -37.38
C SER A 84 32.32 24.70 -36.24
N SER A 85 31.30 25.10 -35.44
CA SER A 85 31.50 25.93 -34.25
C SER A 85 30.41 25.80 -33.17
N PHE A 86 30.75 26.20 -31.93
CA PHE A 86 29.82 26.25 -30.78
C PHE A 86 28.70 27.31 -30.95
N ALA A 87 28.95 28.36 -31.76
CA ALA A 87 27.97 29.40 -32.05
C ALA A 87 26.76 28.85 -32.84
N ASP A 88 26.99 27.88 -33.72
CA ASP A 88 25.93 27.23 -34.51
C ASP A 88 24.97 26.42 -33.62
N ILE A 89 25.49 25.82 -32.55
CA ILE A 89 24.71 25.06 -31.56
C ILE A 89 23.82 25.99 -30.73
N VAL A 90 24.35 27.14 -30.30
CA VAL A 90 23.58 28.13 -29.54
C VAL A 90 22.49 28.78 -30.42
N ALA A 91 22.79 29.08 -31.68
CA ALA A 91 21.82 29.64 -32.62
C ALA A 91 20.60 28.71 -32.85
N LEU A 92 20.78 27.38 -32.74
CA LEU A 92 19.71 26.38 -32.85
C LEU A 92 18.92 26.14 -31.56
N SER A 93 19.48 26.47 -30.39
CA SER A 93 18.80 26.30 -29.10
C SER A 93 17.56 27.19 -28.99
N VAL A 94 17.60 28.39 -29.56
CA VAL A 94 16.51 29.37 -29.51
C VAL A 94 15.28 28.92 -30.33
N PRO A 95 15.39 28.49 -31.61
CA PRO A 95 14.28 27.92 -32.35
C PRO A 95 13.67 26.67 -31.71
N ILE A 96 14.49 25.79 -31.12
CA ILE A 96 14.02 24.55 -30.49
C ILE A 96 13.22 24.84 -29.21
N VAL A 97 13.70 25.78 -28.38
CA VAL A 97 12.98 26.23 -27.18
C VAL A 97 11.69 26.96 -27.56
N ALA A 98 11.71 27.78 -28.61
CA ALA A 98 10.51 28.45 -29.14
C ALA A 98 9.48 27.43 -29.66
N ALA A 99 9.91 26.41 -30.40
CA ALA A 99 9.06 25.34 -30.90
C ALA A 99 8.45 24.51 -29.77
N ASN A 100 9.24 24.15 -28.75
CA ASN A 100 8.73 23.44 -27.57
C ASN A 100 7.70 24.27 -26.78
N THR A 101 7.94 25.58 -26.65
CA THR A 101 6.99 26.48 -25.98
C THR A 101 5.67 26.61 -26.75
N LEU A 102 5.74 26.65 -28.09
CA LEU A 102 4.56 26.64 -28.96
C LEU A 102 3.79 25.32 -28.86
N ILE A 103 4.48 24.18 -28.79
CA ILE A 103 3.87 22.86 -28.60
C ILE A 103 3.13 22.78 -27.27
N VAL A 104 3.73 23.25 -26.16
CA VAL A 104 3.07 23.29 -24.85
C VAL A 104 1.80 24.15 -24.88
N LYS A 105 1.88 25.35 -25.47
CA LYS A 105 0.69 26.22 -25.61
C LYS A 105 -0.39 25.61 -26.49
N LEU A 106 -0.02 24.85 -27.53
CA LEU A 106 -0.98 24.18 -28.41
C LEU A 106 -1.64 22.98 -27.72
N VAL A 107 -0.88 22.21 -26.91
CA VAL A 107 -1.40 21.10 -26.09
C VAL A 107 -2.39 21.64 -25.05
N GLU A 108 -2.05 22.72 -24.35
CA GLU A 108 -2.98 23.37 -23.42
C GLU A 108 -4.26 23.89 -24.11
N LYS A 109 -4.14 24.42 -25.34
CA LYS A 109 -5.30 24.87 -26.11
C LYS A 109 -6.18 23.70 -26.54
N LEU A 110 -5.57 22.59 -26.97
CA LEU A 110 -6.27 21.36 -27.36
C LEU A 110 -6.93 20.66 -26.17
N ASP A 111 -6.32 20.69 -24.98
CA ASP A 111 -6.93 20.18 -23.75
C ASP A 111 -8.10 21.04 -23.30
N ARG A 112 -8.01 22.36 -23.47
CA ARG A 112 -9.15 23.28 -23.25
C ARG A 112 -10.28 23.06 -24.25
N GLU A 113 -9.96 22.79 -25.52
CA GLU A 113 -10.98 22.46 -26.53
C GLU A 113 -11.59 21.07 -26.34
N LYS A 114 -10.81 20.08 -25.89
CA LYS A 114 -11.32 18.75 -25.47
C LYS A 114 -12.23 18.87 -24.26
N ALA A 115 -11.86 19.68 -23.25
CA ALA A 115 -12.71 19.94 -22.09
C ALA A 115 -14.04 20.59 -22.52
N LYS A 116 -14.01 21.55 -23.46
CA LYS A 116 -15.23 22.15 -24.03
C LYS A 116 -16.07 21.15 -24.84
N ARG A 117 -15.46 20.22 -25.60
CA ARG A 117 -16.19 19.17 -26.33
C ARG A 117 -16.85 18.15 -25.39
N VAL A 118 -16.18 17.78 -24.29
CA VAL A 118 -16.74 16.92 -23.24
C VAL A 118 -17.95 17.58 -22.55
N GLU A 119 -17.93 18.91 -22.42
CA GLU A 119 -19.04 19.69 -21.82
C GLU A 119 -20.24 19.83 -22.78
N VAL A 120 -19.99 19.92 -24.09
CA VAL A 120 -21.03 19.91 -25.14
C VAL A 120 -21.60 18.50 -25.37
N GLU A 121 -20.83 17.43 -25.18
CA GLU A 121 -21.34 16.04 -25.24
C GLU A 121 -22.19 15.67 -24.01
N LYS A 122 -21.86 16.20 -22.81
CA LYS A 122 -22.69 16.04 -21.60
C LYS A 122 -24.10 16.64 -21.74
N THR A 123 -24.28 17.64 -22.59
CA THR A 123 -25.60 18.26 -22.84
C THR A 123 -26.43 17.57 -23.93
N ARG A 124 -25.84 16.62 -24.68
CA ARG A 124 -26.53 15.89 -25.78
C ARG A 124 -26.76 14.39 -25.53
N ALA A 125 -26.17 13.78 -24.51
CA ALA A 125 -26.36 12.37 -24.22
C ALA A 125 -27.64 12.10 -23.40
N LYS A 126 -28.65 11.45 -24.02
CA LYS A 126 -29.73 10.75 -23.30
C LYS A 126 -29.13 9.64 -22.43
N PRO A 127 -29.70 9.33 -21.25
CA PRO A 127 -29.03 8.49 -20.27
C PRO A 127 -29.03 7.02 -20.71
N ALA A 128 -27.83 6.48 -20.94
CA ALA A 128 -27.60 5.04 -20.95
C ALA A 128 -27.55 4.53 -19.50
N THR A 129 -28.41 3.58 -19.16
CA THR A 129 -28.49 2.93 -17.86
C THR A 129 -27.29 2.01 -17.61
N SER A 130 -26.27 2.46 -16.87
CA SER A 130 -25.37 1.59 -16.10
C SER A 130 -24.53 2.37 -15.08
N ASP A 131 -24.41 1.80 -13.87
CA ASP A 131 -23.44 2.11 -12.79
C ASP A 131 -23.46 3.49 -12.09
N ALA A 132 -24.65 3.97 -11.72
CA ALA A 132 -24.83 5.16 -10.87
C ALA A 132 -24.46 4.97 -9.38
N SER A 133 -24.31 3.74 -8.88
CA SER A 133 -24.11 3.45 -7.46
C SER A 133 -22.67 3.71 -6.96
N ARG A 134 -21.65 3.47 -7.80
CA ARG A 134 -20.24 3.70 -7.45
C ARG A 134 -19.82 5.18 -7.48
N VAL A 135 -20.45 5.98 -8.34
CA VAL A 135 -20.18 7.43 -8.45
C VAL A 135 -20.86 8.22 -7.33
N GLY A 136 -22.06 7.79 -6.89
CA GLY A 136 -22.81 8.44 -5.82
C GLY A 136 -22.14 8.41 -4.44
N VAL A 137 -21.43 7.33 -4.09
CA VAL A 137 -20.76 7.20 -2.79
C VAL A 137 -19.52 8.10 -2.69
N ARG A 138 -18.74 8.20 -3.78
CA ARG A 138 -17.54 9.07 -3.85
C ARG A 138 -17.93 10.55 -3.83
N ALA A 139 -18.98 10.93 -4.57
CA ALA A 139 -19.54 12.28 -4.53
C ALA A 139 -20.21 12.63 -3.19
N GLY A 140 -20.80 11.65 -2.50
CA GLY A 140 -21.39 11.81 -1.17
C GLY A 140 -20.35 11.91 -0.04
N PHE A 141 -19.19 11.29 -0.20
CA PHE A 141 -18.01 11.45 0.64
C PHE A 141 -17.45 12.86 0.49
N GLU A 142 -17.15 13.28 -0.74
CA GLU A 142 -16.68 14.63 -1.02
C GLU A 142 -17.66 15.68 -0.47
N LYS A 143 -18.97 15.56 -0.72
CA LYS A 143 -19.97 16.48 -0.16
C LYS A 143 -20.00 16.54 1.37
N ARG A 144 -19.89 15.41 2.08
CA ARG A 144 -19.92 15.39 3.56
C ARG A 144 -18.63 15.94 4.16
N VAL A 145 -17.49 15.62 3.55
CA VAL A 145 -16.19 16.11 4.01
C VAL A 145 -16.03 17.60 3.69
N PHE A 146 -16.42 18.07 2.51
CA PHE A 146 -16.45 19.50 2.17
C PHE A 146 -17.41 20.30 3.06
N LYS A 147 -18.56 19.72 3.46
CA LYS A 147 -19.46 20.35 4.44
C LYS A 147 -18.79 20.46 5.83
N ALA A 148 -18.11 19.41 6.28
CA ALA A 148 -17.41 19.42 7.57
C ALA A 148 -16.25 20.44 7.61
N ILE A 149 -15.53 20.64 6.49
CA ILE A 149 -14.49 21.68 6.35
C ILE A 149 -15.07 23.10 6.48
N ALA A 150 -16.22 23.35 5.84
CA ALA A 150 -16.85 24.66 5.87
C ALA A 150 -17.23 25.10 7.30
N ASP A 151 -17.61 24.14 8.15
CA ASP A 151 -18.01 24.40 9.54
C ASP A 151 -16.80 24.57 10.50
N THR A 152 -15.58 24.17 10.13
CA THR A 152 -14.37 24.18 11.02
C THR A 152 -13.32 25.26 10.71
N ASN A 153 -13.43 25.97 9.58
CA ASN A 153 -12.42 26.97 9.19
C ASN A 153 -12.42 28.26 10.04
N SER A 154 -13.40 28.49 10.90
CA SER A 154 -13.46 29.67 11.77
C SER A 154 -12.71 29.52 13.11
N THR A 155 -12.23 28.31 13.46
CA THR A 155 -11.84 27.99 14.85
C THR A 155 -10.34 27.71 15.08
N ILE A 156 -9.51 27.55 14.04
CA ILE A 156 -8.13 27.06 14.20
C ILE A 156 -7.08 28.17 14.33
N SER A 157 -7.36 29.39 13.90
CA SER A 157 -6.45 30.53 14.08
C SER A 157 -6.20 30.89 15.56
N SER A 158 -7.04 30.40 16.49
CA SER A 158 -6.91 30.62 17.94
C SER A 158 -6.37 29.43 18.73
N VAL A 159 -6.01 28.31 18.08
CA VAL A 159 -5.49 27.11 18.77
C VAL A 159 -3.99 27.26 19.05
N GLU A 160 -3.63 27.20 20.33
CA GLU A 160 -2.23 27.21 20.79
C GLU A 160 -1.52 25.93 20.35
N ALA A 161 -0.35 26.06 19.71
CA ALA A 161 0.45 24.91 19.29
C ALA A 161 1.06 24.22 20.51
N LYS A 162 0.62 22.99 20.81
CA LYS A 162 1.11 22.20 21.95
C LYS A 162 1.64 20.83 21.50
N PRO A 163 2.83 20.41 21.96
CA PRO A 163 3.31 19.06 21.74
C PRO A 163 2.31 18.02 22.22
N ILE A 164 2.13 16.96 21.42
CA ILE A 164 1.19 15.86 21.72
C ILE A 164 1.56 15.23 23.07
N SER A 165 0.66 15.38 24.03
CA SER A 165 0.85 14.94 25.41
C SER A 165 -0.48 14.79 26.13
N LYS A 166 -0.46 14.16 27.30
CA LYS A 166 -1.64 14.02 28.16
C LYS A 166 -2.20 15.41 28.49
N GLY A 167 -3.52 15.57 28.35
CA GLY A 167 -4.21 16.84 28.60
C GLY A 167 -4.39 17.74 27.37
N VAL A 168 -3.77 17.41 26.24
CA VAL A 168 -3.98 18.13 24.97
C VAL A 168 -5.33 17.75 24.37
N ILE A 169 -6.01 18.71 23.75
CA ILE A 169 -7.25 18.50 23.00
C ILE A 169 -6.91 18.42 21.52
N VAL A 170 -7.21 17.30 20.88
CA VAL A 170 -7.02 17.08 19.44
C VAL A 170 -8.35 17.27 18.70
N GLY A 171 -8.30 17.90 17.52
CA GLY A 171 -9.49 18.18 16.70
C GLY A 171 -10.53 19.07 17.38
N GLY A 172 -10.13 19.86 18.38
CA GLY A 172 -11.02 20.71 19.18
C GLY A 172 -12.02 19.97 20.07
N LYS A 173 -11.95 18.62 20.15
CA LYS A 173 -12.98 17.80 20.81
C LYS A 173 -12.44 16.67 21.68
N TYR A 174 -11.31 16.08 21.33
CA TYR A 174 -10.84 14.83 21.96
C TYR A 174 -9.69 15.13 22.93
N LEU A 175 -9.98 15.12 24.23
CA LEU A 175 -8.99 15.31 25.28
C LEU A 175 -8.18 14.02 25.47
N LEU A 176 -6.87 14.08 25.23
CA LEU A 176 -5.96 12.96 25.40
C LEU A 176 -5.75 12.62 26.88
N VAL A 177 -6.03 11.38 27.26
CA VAL A 177 -6.02 10.90 28.65
C VAL A 177 -4.75 10.11 28.97
N GLU A 178 -4.42 9.14 28.11
CA GLU A 178 -3.25 8.27 28.28
C GLU A 178 -2.81 7.71 26.93
N ARG A 179 -1.51 7.46 26.77
CA ARG A 179 -0.99 6.79 25.58
C ARG A 179 -1.13 5.29 25.77
N ILE A 180 -1.86 4.65 24.86
CA ILE A 180 -2.22 3.21 24.93
C ILE A 180 -1.48 2.36 23.88
N GLY A 181 -0.78 3.00 22.94
CA GLY A 181 0.03 2.31 21.95
C GLY A 181 1.00 3.26 21.25
N GLU A 182 2.05 2.68 20.69
CA GLU A 182 3.06 3.38 19.89
C GLU A 182 3.51 2.43 18.78
N GLY A 183 3.55 2.94 17.55
CA GLY A 183 4.09 2.27 16.39
C GLY A 183 5.14 3.14 15.72
N ALA A 184 5.73 2.65 14.61
CA ALA A 184 6.81 3.35 13.93
C ALA A 184 6.41 4.76 13.42
N TYR A 185 5.16 4.93 12.98
CA TYR A 185 4.66 6.16 12.35
C TYR A 185 3.49 6.82 13.09
N ALA A 186 3.04 6.24 14.21
CA ALA A 186 1.87 6.75 14.91
C ALA A 186 1.89 6.40 16.40
N GLU A 187 1.27 7.25 17.20
CA GLU A 187 0.93 6.96 18.60
C GLU A 187 -0.57 6.82 18.74
N VAL A 188 -1.02 5.91 19.59
CA VAL A 188 -2.44 5.70 19.88
C VAL A 188 -2.72 6.13 21.30
N TRP A 189 -3.68 7.03 21.46
CA TRP A 189 -4.06 7.63 22.72
C TRP A 189 -5.50 7.26 23.08
N LEU A 190 -5.75 6.91 24.34
CA LEU A 190 -7.10 6.96 24.90
C LEU A 190 -7.48 8.43 25.02
N ALA A 191 -8.62 8.79 24.47
CA ALA A 191 -9.17 10.13 24.57
C ALA A 191 -10.62 10.11 25.02
N ARG A 192 -11.10 11.24 25.55
CA ARG A 192 -12.51 11.44 25.86
C ARG A 192 -13.07 12.68 25.16
N ASP A 193 -14.33 12.61 24.73
CA ASP A 193 -15.06 13.80 24.27
C ASP A 193 -15.62 14.62 25.44
N ASP A 194 -16.31 15.72 25.11
CA ASP A 194 -17.01 16.63 26.02
C ASP A 194 -18.07 15.93 26.89
N LYS A 195 -18.61 14.81 26.41
CA LYS A 195 -19.61 13.98 27.11
C LYS A 195 -18.97 12.85 27.92
N GLY A 196 -17.64 12.77 27.97
CA GLY A 196 -16.90 11.75 28.69
C GLY A 196 -16.86 10.39 27.99
N LYS A 197 -17.31 10.28 26.73
CA LYS A 197 -17.22 9.04 25.97
C LYS A 197 -15.79 8.80 25.52
N LEU A 198 -15.33 7.55 25.64
CA LEU A 198 -13.96 7.14 25.33
C LEU A 198 -13.77 6.76 23.86
N TYR A 199 -12.60 7.10 23.33
CA TYR A 199 -12.14 6.81 21.95
C TYR A 199 -10.67 6.44 21.93
N ALA A 200 -10.26 5.73 20.89
CA ALA A 200 -8.85 5.57 20.54
C ALA A 200 -8.49 6.59 19.45
N VAL A 201 -7.49 7.44 19.69
CA VAL A 201 -7.03 8.46 18.76
C VAL A 201 -5.63 8.08 18.28
N LYS A 202 -5.53 7.62 17.04
CA LYS A 202 -4.26 7.36 16.34
C LYS A 202 -3.77 8.69 15.78
N ILE A 203 -2.59 9.14 16.17
CA ILE A 203 -1.97 10.41 15.78
C ILE A 203 -0.67 10.10 15.06
N PHE A 204 -0.44 10.69 13.89
CA PHE A 204 0.80 10.50 13.15
C PHE A 204 1.99 11.02 13.99
N LYS A 205 3.06 10.24 14.10
CA LYS A 205 4.26 10.61 14.86
C LYS A 205 5.39 11.05 13.92
N PRO A 206 5.85 12.32 13.98
CA PRO A 206 7.03 12.77 13.26
C PRO A 206 8.27 11.93 13.64
N ILE A 207 8.92 11.30 12.66
CA ILE A 207 10.13 10.49 12.88
C ILE A 207 11.35 11.40 12.82
N GLY A 208 12.20 11.37 13.86
CA GLY A 208 13.45 12.13 13.90
C GLY A 208 13.25 13.66 13.81
N GLY A 209 12.08 14.16 14.24
CA GLY A 209 11.73 15.59 14.15
C GLY A 209 11.35 16.06 12.73
N ARG A 210 11.31 15.16 11.74
CA ARG A 210 10.90 15.50 10.37
C ARG A 210 9.38 15.52 10.24
N LEU A 211 8.87 16.55 9.58
CA LEU A 211 7.46 16.65 9.19
C LEU A 211 7.05 15.49 8.27
N PRO A 212 5.79 15.03 8.37
CA PRO A 212 5.28 14.02 7.43
C PRO A 212 5.31 14.57 6.01
N SER A 213 5.84 13.76 5.09
CA SER A 213 5.63 13.99 3.67
C SER A 213 4.16 13.77 3.31
N THR A 214 3.73 14.36 2.19
CA THR A 214 2.35 14.18 1.70
C THR A 214 2.04 12.71 1.43
N ARG A 215 3.03 11.95 0.95
CA ARG A 215 2.94 10.49 0.79
C ARG A 215 2.66 9.78 2.12
N GLU A 216 3.44 10.08 3.16
CA GLU A 216 3.26 9.47 4.48
C GLU A 216 1.92 9.84 5.12
N LEU A 217 1.40 11.05 4.87
CA LEU A 217 0.04 11.43 5.28
C LEU A 217 -1.01 10.56 4.59
N LEU A 218 -0.90 10.38 3.27
CA LEU A 218 -1.85 9.54 2.53
C LEU A 218 -1.76 8.07 2.96
N GLU A 219 -0.54 7.58 3.26
CA GLU A 219 -0.32 6.25 3.84
C GLU A 219 -0.96 6.13 5.23
N PHE A 220 -0.83 7.14 6.09
CA PHE A 220 -1.48 7.20 7.40
C PHE A 220 -3.00 7.15 7.30
N TYR A 221 -3.59 7.85 6.32
CA TYR A 221 -5.05 7.86 6.10
C TYR A 221 -5.58 6.65 5.32
N ARG A 222 -4.74 5.67 4.95
CA ARG A 222 -5.20 4.44 4.28
C ARG A 222 -6.26 3.70 5.09
N ASP A 223 -6.10 3.64 6.42
CA ASP A 223 -7.11 3.08 7.32
C ASP A 223 -8.49 3.72 7.10
N VAL A 224 -8.53 5.04 6.98
CA VAL A 224 -9.76 5.80 6.74
C VAL A 224 -10.33 5.45 5.36
N GLU A 225 -9.50 5.44 4.32
CA GLU A 225 -9.95 5.10 2.95
C GLU A 225 -10.57 3.70 2.89
N GLU A 226 -10.00 2.73 3.60
CA GLU A 226 -10.47 1.34 3.60
C GLU A 226 -11.72 1.16 4.45
N LEU A 227 -11.74 1.70 5.67
CA LEU A 227 -12.87 1.55 6.59
C LEU A 227 -14.11 2.32 6.12
N LEU A 228 -13.94 3.44 5.42
CA LEU A 228 -15.06 4.19 4.84
C LEU A 228 -15.82 3.41 3.76
N LYS A 229 -15.19 2.45 3.09
CA LYS A 229 -15.87 1.56 2.12
C LYS A 229 -16.95 0.70 2.78
N LEU A 230 -16.89 0.55 4.11
CA LEU A 230 -17.80 -0.31 4.88
C LEU A 230 -18.95 0.49 5.52
N VAL A 231 -18.81 1.81 5.62
CA VAL A 231 -19.75 2.66 6.36
C VAL A 231 -21.12 2.66 5.70
N GLY A 232 -22.12 2.19 6.45
CA GLY A 232 -23.50 2.12 5.99
C GLY A 232 -23.77 1.06 4.93
N VAL A 233 -22.82 0.15 4.68
CA VAL A 233 -22.99 -0.91 3.69
C VAL A 233 -23.59 -2.16 4.34
N GLU A 234 -24.80 -2.50 3.90
CA GLU A 234 -25.38 -3.83 4.10
C GLU A 234 -25.04 -4.70 2.90
N VAL A 235 -24.49 -5.88 3.17
CA VAL A 235 -24.19 -6.87 2.14
C VAL A 235 -25.52 -7.36 1.58
N ASP A 236 -25.70 -7.25 0.27
CA ASP A 236 -26.81 -7.91 -0.44
C ASP A 236 -26.33 -9.21 -1.10
N ILE A 237 -27.27 -9.93 -1.73
CA ILE A 237 -26.99 -11.20 -2.41
C ILE A 237 -26.01 -11.05 -3.58
N GLU A 238 -26.01 -9.89 -4.24
CA GLU A 238 -25.20 -9.63 -5.43
C GLU A 238 -23.74 -9.35 -5.06
N HIS A 239 -23.50 -8.69 -3.91
CA HIS A 239 -22.16 -8.57 -3.33
C HIS A 239 -21.52 -9.95 -3.12
N VAL A 240 -22.30 -10.90 -2.58
CA VAL A 240 -21.84 -12.26 -2.30
C VAL A 240 -21.62 -13.04 -3.59
N ARG A 241 -22.60 -13.06 -4.51
CA ARG A 241 -22.51 -13.76 -5.81
C ARG A 241 -21.30 -13.34 -6.63
N ARG A 242 -20.93 -12.06 -6.60
CA ARG A 242 -19.78 -11.54 -7.34
C ARG A 242 -18.43 -12.09 -6.87
N ARG A 243 -18.33 -12.51 -5.62
CA ARG A 243 -17.04 -12.80 -4.95
C ARG A 243 -16.91 -14.20 -4.39
N ILE A 244 -18.04 -14.84 -4.07
CA ILE A 244 -18.08 -16.16 -3.46
C ILE A 244 -18.57 -17.16 -4.50
N PRO A 245 -17.75 -18.18 -4.85
CA PRO A 245 -18.17 -19.29 -5.68
C PRO A 245 -19.43 -19.98 -5.16
N ARG A 246 -20.24 -20.49 -6.10
CA ARG A 246 -21.53 -21.12 -5.79
C ARG A 246 -21.40 -22.33 -4.87
N ASP A 247 -20.39 -23.17 -5.08
CA ASP A 247 -20.12 -24.36 -4.28
C ASP A 247 -19.79 -24.01 -2.82
N ILE A 248 -19.09 -22.89 -2.59
CA ILE A 248 -18.83 -22.38 -1.23
C ILE A 248 -20.13 -21.87 -0.60
N ALA A 249 -20.94 -21.11 -1.35
CA ALA A 249 -22.21 -20.61 -0.86
C ALA A 249 -23.19 -21.75 -0.52
N GLU A 250 -23.25 -22.82 -1.32
CA GLU A 250 -24.12 -23.98 -1.07
C GLU A 250 -23.76 -24.72 0.22
N ARG A 251 -22.47 -24.80 0.58
CA ARG A 251 -22.02 -25.42 1.86
C ARG A 251 -22.54 -24.69 3.11
N VAL A 252 -22.94 -23.44 2.99
CA VAL A 252 -23.46 -22.60 4.08
C VAL A 252 -24.95 -22.28 3.91
N GLY A 253 -25.68 -23.11 3.15
CA GLY A 253 -27.13 -22.97 2.96
C GLY A 253 -27.52 -21.95 1.88
N GLY A 254 -26.64 -21.70 0.92
CA GLY A 254 -26.87 -20.83 -0.24
C GLY A 254 -26.52 -19.35 -0.01
N TYR A 255 -26.64 -18.56 -1.08
CA TYR A 255 -26.28 -17.14 -1.06
C TYR A 255 -27.08 -16.32 -0.04
N GLU A 256 -28.36 -16.59 0.15
CA GLU A 256 -29.20 -15.84 1.10
C GLU A 256 -28.76 -16.06 2.55
N SER A 257 -28.47 -17.31 2.92
CA SER A 257 -27.95 -17.68 4.23
C SER A 257 -26.60 -17.03 4.47
N LEU A 258 -25.72 -17.05 3.48
CA LEU A 258 -24.41 -16.40 3.55
C LEU A 258 -24.51 -14.87 3.66
N THR A 259 -25.41 -14.23 2.91
CA THR A 259 -25.67 -12.78 3.01
C THR A 259 -26.13 -12.40 4.42
N LYS A 260 -27.07 -13.14 5.00
CA LYS A 260 -27.53 -12.93 6.39
C LYS A 260 -26.39 -13.11 7.37
N LEU A 261 -25.59 -14.17 7.20
CA LEU A 261 -24.44 -14.49 8.02
C LEU A 261 -23.40 -13.35 8.03
N LEU A 262 -22.98 -12.89 6.85
CA LEU A 262 -21.94 -11.86 6.70
C LEU A 262 -22.35 -10.52 7.32
N ASN A 263 -23.61 -10.11 7.17
CA ASN A 263 -24.11 -8.88 7.78
C ASN A 263 -24.02 -8.86 9.31
N ARG A 264 -23.95 -10.02 9.98
CA ARG A 264 -23.75 -10.07 11.44
C ARG A 264 -22.36 -9.60 11.85
N TYR A 265 -21.36 -9.82 11.00
CA TYR A 265 -19.95 -9.53 11.30
C TYR A 265 -19.50 -8.12 10.89
N ARG A 266 -20.39 -7.28 10.35
CA ARG A 266 -20.09 -5.86 10.09
C ARG A 266 -19.71 -5.09 11.35
N TYR A 267 -20.14 -5.57 12.51
CA TYR A 267 -19.84 -5.00 13.82
C TYR A 267 -18.58 -5.57 14.47
N ASN A 268 -17.89 -6.49 13.77
CA ASN A 268 -16.61 -7.06 14.19
C ASN A 268 -15.42 -6.37 13.51
N ILE A 269 -15.63 -5.19 12.93
CA ILE A 269 -14.60 -4.34 12.36
C ILE A 269 -14.61 -3.02 13.13
N ILE A 270 -13.42 -2.53 13.49
CA ILE A 270 -13.26 -1.26 14.22
C ILE A 270 -13.87 -0.10 13.42
N ALA A 271 -14.69 0.71 14.08
CA ALA A 271 -15.32 1.85 13.44
C ALA A 271 -14.50 3.13 13.61
N VAL A 272 -14.15 3.77 12.48
CA VAL A 272 -13.70 5.17 12.44
C VAL A 272 -14.89 6.06 12.82
N LYS A 273 -14.65 6.97 13.77
CA LYS A 273 -15.63 7.93 14.28
C LYS A 273 -15.38 9.35 13.80
N ASP A 274 -14.11 9.69 13.57
CA ASP A 274 -13.66 11.01 13.14
C ASP A 274 -12.22 10.90 12.60
N PHE A 275 -11.74 11.92 11.89
CA PHE A 275 -10.34 12.05 11.46
C PHE A 275 -10.07 13.50 11.04
N ASN A 276 -8.80 13.89 10.95
CA ASN A 276 -8.43 15.20 10.44
C ASN A 276 -8.67 15.28 8.92
N SER A 277 -9.91 15.61 8.57
CA SER A 277 -10.37 15.69 7.18
C SER A 277 -9.67 16.74 6.35
N ARG A 278 -9.22 17.84 6.97
CA ARG A 278 -8.49 18.91 6.29
C ARG A 278 -7.13 18.42 5.83
N ALA A 279 -6.33 17.91 6.76
CA ALA A 279 -5.00 17.38 6.44
C ALA A 279 -5.09 16.27 5.38
N TYR A 280 -6.10 15.41 5.46
CA TYR A 280 -6.36 14.39 4.45
C TYR A 280 -6.68 14.98 3.06
N LEU A 281 -7.61 15.93 2.97
CA LEU A 281 -8.02 16.48 1.68
C LEU A 281 -6.97 17.36 1.02
N GLU A 282 -6.20 18.11 1.81
CA GLU A 282 -5.09 18.92 1.31
C GLU A 282 -3.98 18.02 0.76
N ALA A 283 -3.60 16.98 1.51
CA ALA A 283 -2.64 15.97 1.05
C ALA A 283 -3.10 15.29 -0.24
N ARG A 284 -4.41 15.03 -0.38
CA ARG A 284 -4.99 14.38 -1.56
C ARG A 284 -5.12 15.33 -2.76
N SER A 285 -5.37 16.61 -2.53
CA SER A 285 -5.58 17.60 -3.60
C SER A 285 -4.26 18.10 -4.19
N ASN A 286 -3.18 18.11 -3.40
CA ASN A 286 -1.88 18.59 -3.84
C ASN A 286 -0.75 17.65 -3.39
N PRO A 287 -0.64 16.44 -3.99
CA PRO A 287 0.28 15.40 -3.55
C PRO A 287 1.76 15.80 -3.61
N ASP A 288 2.10 16.75 -4.48
CA ASP A 288 3.49 17.22 -4.70
C ASP A 288 3.90 18.33 -3.72
N LYS A 289 2.96 18.87 -2.93
CA LYS A 289 3.23 19.96 -1.99
C LYS A 289 3.09 19.47 -0.54
N PRO A 290 4.07 19.74 0.34
CA PRO A 290 3.92 19.46 1.77
C PRO A 290 2.72 20.21 2.36
N TYR A 291 1.90 19.52 3.12
CA TYR A 291 0.78 20.14 3.84
C TYR A 291 1.25 20.94 5.06
N TYR A 292 2.12 20.33 5.89
CA TYR A 292 2.74 21.02 7.01
C TYR A 292 4.04 21.69 6.59
N THR A 293 4.18 22.97 6.92
CA THR A 293 5.38 23.77 6.62
C THR A 293 6.28 23.99 7.83
N SER A 294 5.74 23.86 9.04
CA SER A 294 6.47 23.97 10.31
C SER A 294 5.97 22.93 11.32
N ILE A 295 6.75 22.69 12.37
CA ILE A 295 6.35 21.78 13.45
C ILE A 295 5.23 22.40 14.31
N GLU A 296 5.17 23.72 14.39
CA GLU A 296 4.10 24.48 15.01
C GLU A 296 2.76 24.28 14.28
N ASP A 297 2.76 24.27 12.95
CA ASP A 297 1.57 23.95 12.15
C ASP A 297 1.08 22.53 12.43
N TYR A 298 2.01 21.59 12.53
CA TYR A 298 1.72 20.20 12.90
C TYR A 298 1.11 20.11 14.31
N TRP A 299 1.67 20.79 15.31
CA TRP A 299 1.15 20.73 16.67
C TRP A 299 -0.22 21.43 16.82
N ARG A 300 -0.49 22.43 15.98
CA ARG A 300 -1.80 23.11 15.96
C ARG A 300 -2.90 22.23 15.36
N ASP A 301 -2.58 21.41 14.35
CA ASP A 301 -3.57 20.59 13.64
C ASP A 301 -2.98 19.23 13.19
N PRO A 302 -2.61 18.35 14.12
CA PRO A 302 -1.88 17.11 13.81
C PRO A 302 -2.76 16.15 12.99
N PRO A 303 -2.18 15.27 12.15
CA PRO A 303 -2.92 14.21 11.50
C PRO A 303 -3.43 13.22 12.55
N TYR A 304 -4.74 13.00 12.60
CA TYR A 304 -5.35 12.07 13.54
C TYR A 304 -6.48 11.26 12.91
N ILE A 305 -6.71 10.08 13.47
CA ILE A 305 -7.85 9.20 13.20
C ILE A 305 -8.46 8.81 14.55
N VAL A 306 -9.74 9.10 14.74
CA VAL A 306 -10.51 8.71 15.93
C VAL A 306 -11.29 7.45 15.62
N MET A 307 -11.13 6.44 16.46
CA MET A 307 -11.80 5.15 16.36
C MET A 307 -12.57 4.88 17.64
N GLU A 308 -13.51 3.93 17.58
CA GLU A 308 -14.06 3.40 18.83
C GLU A 308 -12.98 2.78 19.71
N TYR A 309 -13.16 2.87 21.02
CA TYR A 309 -12.19 2.32 21.97
C TYR A 309 -12.55 0.88 22.35
N ALA A 310 -11.66 -0.05 22.02
CA ALA A 310 -11.71 -1.43 22.46
C ALA A 310 -11.14 -1.57 23.88
N ASN A 311 -12.02 -1.53 24.88
CA ASN A 311 -11.68 -1.42 26.30
C ASN A 311 -11.06 -2.67 26.95
N ALA A 312 -10.77 -3.74 26.20
CA ALA A 312 -10.06 -4.92 26.71
C ALA A 312 -8.68 -5.14 26.09
N GLY A 313 -8.16 -4.19 25.29
CA GLY A 313 -6.85 -4.33 24.65
C GLY A 313 -6.89 -5.23 23.42
N ASN A 314 -5.78 -5.92 23.11
CA ASN A 314 -5.67 -6.80 21.95
C ASN A 314 -5.65 -8.30 22.32
N LEU A 315 -5.79 -9.16 21.32
CA LEU A 315 -5.85 -10.60 21.48
C LEU A 315 -4.58 -11.18 22.11
N ARG A 316 -3.39 -10.67 21.75
CA ARG A 316 -2.12 -11.08 22.37
C ARG A 316 -2.14 -10.87 23.88
N GLY A 317 -2.47 -9.65 24.32
CA GLY A 317 -2.49 -9.29 25.74
C GLY A 317 -3.58 -9.98 26.55
N ARG A 318 -4.60 -10.55 25.89
CA ARG A 318 -5.71 -11.27 26.53
C ARG A 318 -5.70 -12.78 26.27
N ARG A 319 -4.62 -13.33 25.72
CA ARG A 319 -4.48 -14.76 25.41
C ARG A 319 -4.95 -15.66 26.56
N SER A 320 -4.42 -15.48 27.76
CA SER A 320 -4.77 -16.31 28.92
C SER A 320 -6.25 -16.26 29.28
N GLU A 321 -6.88 -15.09 29.17
CA GLU A 321 -8.31 -14.94 29.44
C GLU A 321 -9.18 -15.60 28.35
N VAL A 322 -8.77 -15.44 27.08
CA VAL A 322 -9.47 -16.03 25.94
C VAL A 322 -9.41 -17.56 26.00
N LEU A 323 -8.23 -18.13 26.32
CA LEU A 323 -8.02 -19.56 26.43
C LEU A 323 -8.67 -20.19 27.67
N ALA A 324 -8.92 -19.40 28.74
CA ALA A 324 -9.59 -19.89 29.94
C ALA A 324 -11.03 -20.39 29.66
N ASN A 325 -11.62 -20.04 28.51
CA ASN A 325 -12.94 -20.53 28.12
C ASN A 325 -12.97 -20.90 26.62
N PRO A 326 -13.03 -22.20 26.28
CA PRO A 326 -13.11 -22.66 24.89
C PRO A 326 -14.25 -22.03 24.07
N LYS A 327 -15.40 -21.74 24.70
CA LYS A 327 -16.51 -21.07 24.01
C LYS A 327 -16.20 -19.62 23.67
N THR A 328 -15.41 -18.94 24.50
CA THR A 328 -14.93 -17.58 24.20
C THR A 328 -13.93 -17.63 23.06
N PHE A 329 -12.96 -18.56 23.10
CA PHE A 329 -11.99 -18.77 22.04
C PHE A 329 -12.67 -19.05 20.68
N SER A 330 -13.53 -20.08 20.59
CA SER A 330 -14.23 -20.42 19.35
C SER A 330 -15.07 -19.26 18.80
N ARG A 331 -15.69 -18.45 19.67
CA ARG A 331 -16.44 -17.27 19.26
C ARG A 331 -15.54 -16.18 18.68
N ILE A 332 -14.39 -15.91 19.30
CA ILE A 332 -13.43 -14.92 18.79
C ILE A 332 -12.89 -15.37 17.43
N VAL A 333 -12.57 -16.66 17.27
CA VAL A 333 -12.18 -17.26 15.99
C VAL A 333 -13.25 -17.00 14.92
N GLU A 334 -14.52 -17.28 15.23
CA GLU A 334 -15.66 -17.04 14.33
C GLU A 334 -15.86 -15.56 14.01
N GLU A 335 -15.80 -14.68 15.02
CA GLU A 335 -15.96 -13.22 14.88
C GLU A 335 -14.88 -12.62 13.96
N VAL A 336 -13.63 -13.05 14.10
CA VAL A 336 -12.52 -12.59 13.25
C VAL A 336 -12.65 -13.14 11.82
N ALA A 337 -12.94 -14.44 11.66
CA ALA A 337 -13.14 -15.04 10.34
C ALA A 337 -14.30 -14.37 9.59
N GLY A 338 -15.41 -14.14 10.30
CA GLY A 338 -16.59 -13.45 9.77
C GLY A 338 -16.30 -12.00 9.38
N ALA A 339 -15.53 -11.26 10.18
CA ALA A 339 -15.12 -9.90 9.86
C ALA A 339 -14.27 -9.82 8.59
N LEU A 340 -13.28 -10.71 8.44
CA LEU A 340 -12.43 -10.78 7.25
C LEU A 340 -13.24 -11.17 6.00
N ALA A 341 -14.16 -12.14 6.13
CA ALA A 341 -15.06 -12.53 5.04
C ALA A 341 -16.00 -11.39 4.64
N TYR A 342 -16.58 -10.67 5.60
CA TYR A 342 -17.42 -9.49 5.35
C TYR A 342 -16.61 -8.40 4.62
N TYR A 343 -15.41 -8.09 5.10
CA TYR A 343 -14.52 -7.10 4.49
C TYR A 343 -14.18 -7.49 3.03
N TYR A 344 -13.79 -8.73 2.80
CA TYR A 344 -13.52 -9.24 1.46
C TYR A 344 -14.74 -9.07 0.53
N VAL A 345 -15.93 -9.46 0.99
CA VAL A 345 -17.16 -9.37 0.21
C VAL A 345 -17.58 -7.93 -0.09
N VAL A 346 -17.39 -6.99 0.84
CA VAL A 346 -17.76 -5.59 0.63
C VAL A 346 -16.69 -4.86 -0.18
N ALA A 347 -15.46 -4.83 0.33
CA ALA A 347 -14.37 -4.02 -0.20
C ALA A 347 -13.67 -4.65 -1.41
N GLY A 348 -13.76 -5.98 -1.61
CA GLY A 348 -12.98 -6.68 -2.64
C GLY A 348 -11.47 -6.60 -2.41
N SER A 349 -11.08 -6.46 -1.15
CA SER A 349 -9.71 -6.29 -0.69
C SER A 349 -9.42 -7.31 0.40
N VAL A 350 -8.14 -7.55 0.65
CA VAL A 350 -7.65 -8.34 1.79
C VAL A 350 -6.91 -7.45 2.75
N HIS A 351 -6.94 -7.79 4.04
CA HIS A 351 -6.37 -7.00 5.13
C HIS A 351 -4.85 -7.00 5.16
N ARG A 352 -4.20 -8.14 4.88
CA ARG A 352 -2.74 -8.36 4.83
C ARG A 352 -1.94 -8.19 6.13
N ASP A 353 -2.57 -7.84 7.23
CA ASP A 353 -1.90 -7.69 8.52
C ASP A 353 -2.71 -8.32 9.66
N VAL A 354 -3.30 -9.48 9.39
CA VAL A 354 -4.01 -10.24 10.43
C VAL A 354 -2.98 -10.84 11.38
N LYS A 355 -2.97 -10.33 12.60
CA LYS A 355 -2.10 -10.75 13.72
C LYS A 355 -2.79 -10.47 15.06
N PRO A 356 -2.36 -11.10 16.17
CA PRO A 356 -2.98 -10.89 17.48
C PRO A 356 -3.10 -9.43 17.94
N GLU A 357 -2.16 -8.56 17.56
CA GLU A 357 -2.15 -7.13 17.90
C GLU A 357 -3.27 -6.35 17.20
N ASN A 358 -3.64 -6.76 15.99
CA ASN A 358 -4.65 -6.10 15.16
C ASN A 358 -6.06 -6.63 15.40
N ILE A 359 -6.21 -7.64 16.27
CA ILE A 359 -7.50 -8.11 16.78
C ILE A 359 -7.72 -7.49 18.15
N LEU A 360 -8.50 -6.42 18.18
CA LEU A 360 -8.86 -5.71 19.40
C LEU A 360 -10.05 -6.40 20.08
N LEU A 361 -10.14 -6.24 21.39
CA LEU A 361 -11.19 -6.84 22.21
C LEU A 361 -11.97 -5.74 22.92
N SER A 362 -13.28 -5.79 22.76
CA SER A 362 -14.23 -4.98 23.50
C SER A 362 -14.99 -5.85 24.49
N ARG A 363 -15.12 -5.37 25.73
CA ARG A 363 -15.79 -6.06 26.82
C ARG A 363 -17.10 -5.38 27.17
N ARG A 364 -18.16 -6.19 27.17
CA ARG A 364 -19.46 -5.86 27.74
C ARG A 364 -19.87 -6.91 28.76
N GLY A 365 -19.80 -6.56 30.05
CA GLY A 365 -19.97 -7.53 31.13
C GLY A 365 -18.92 -8.64 31.03
N ARG A 366 -19.37 -9.90 31.03
CA ARG A 366 -18.48 -11.07 30.88
C ARG A 366 -18.13 -11.42 29.42
N ARG A 367 -18.73 -10.75 28.44
CA ARG A 367 -18.52 -11.07 27.02
C ARG A 367 -17.39 -10.22 26.44
N LEU A 368 -16.43 -10.89 25.81
CA LEU A 368 -15.50 -10.31 24.86
C LEU A 368 -16.12 -10.34 23.45
N LEU A 369 -15.87 -9.27 22.69
CA LEU A 369 -16.19 -9.09 21.28
C LEU A 369 -14.88 -8.77 20.55
N ALA A 370 -14.57 -9.51 19.50
CA ALA A 370 -13.42 -9.25 18.65
C ALA A 370 -13.73 -8.20 17.57
N LEU A 371 -12.80 -7.24 17.42
CA LEU A 371 -12.82 -6.16 16.44
C LEU A 371 -11.53 -6.22 15.62
N VAL A 372 -11.63 -6.49 14.33
CA VAL A 372 -10.50 -6.41 13.40
C VAL A 372 -10.17 -4.94 13.12
N SER A 373 -8.88 -4.58 13.15
CA SER A 373 -8.38 -3.22 13.05
C SER A 373 -7.11 -3.14 12.21
N ASP A 374 -6.70 -1.92 11.84
CA ASP A 374 -5.46 -1.63 11.09
C ASP A 374 -5.49 -2.14 9.63
N PHE A 375 -6.41 -1.56 8.84
CA PHE A 375 -6.57 -1.82 7.42
C PHE A 375 -5.61 -0.97 6.56
N GLY A 376 -4.64 -0.29 7.16
CA GLY A 376 -3.74 0.67 6.50
C GLY A 376 -2.91 0.07 5.36
N ILE A 377 -2.69 -1.25 5.35
CA ILE A 377 -2.02 -1.95 4.25
C ILE A 377 -2.96 -2.85 3.43
N ALA A 378 -4.26 -2.78 3.67
CA ALA A 378 -5.22 -3.59 2.96
C ALA A 378 -5.19 -3.30 1.46
N THR A 379 -5.35 -4.33 0.64
CA THR A 379 -5.05 -4.26 -0.79
C THR A 379 -6.15 -4.92 -1.61
N PRO A 380 -6.64 -4.26 -2.69
CA PRO A 380 -7.58 -4.86 -3.62
C PRO A 380 -7.04 -6.14 -4.25
N ILE A 381 -7.89 -7.14 -4.42
CA ILE A 381 -7.49 -8.39 -5.05
C ILE A 381 -7.10 -8.15 -6.51
N GLY A 382 -6.04 -8.83 -6.94
CA GLY A 382 -5.50 -8.66 -8.27
C GLY A 382 -4.76 -7.32 -8.47
N TYR A 383 -4.52 -6.54 -7.41
CA TYR A 383 -3.59 -5.42 -7.47
C TYR A 383 -2.18 -5.95 -7.77
N LYS A 384 -1.58 -5.44 -8.85
CA LYS A 384 -0.28 -5.92 -9.40
C LYS A 384 0.87 -4.92 -9.26
N ARG A 385 0.61 -3.72 -8.73
CA ARG A 385 1.60 -2.64 -8.62
C ARG A 385 2.00 -2.43 -7.18
N GLU A 386 2.76 -3.36 -6.63
CA GLU A 386 3.47 -3.08 -5.38
C GLU A 386 4.89 -2.64 -5.70
N GLU A 387 5.16 -1.37 -5.41
CA GLU A 387 6.51 -0.85 -5.17
C GLU A 387 6.97 -1.12 -3.72
N TRP A 388 6.05 -1.54 -2.84
CA TRP A 388 6.28 -1.68 -1.41
C TRP A 388 5.97 -3.09 -0.97
N VAL A 389 6.92 -3.67 -0.26
CA VAL A 389 6.75 -4.96 0.36
C VAL A 389 6.16 -4.70 1.75
N LEU A 390 4.95 -5.19 2.03
CA LEU A 390 4.14 -4.83 3.19
C LEU A 390 3.60 -6.08 3.93
N GLY A 391 3.31 -5.91 5.22
CA GLY A 391 2.79 -6.95 6.12
C GLY A 391 3.79 -7.34 7.21
N THR A 392 3.31 -8.04 8.23
CA THR A 392 4.14 -8.54 9.34
C THR A 392 4.70 -9.93 8.99
N PRO A 393 6.02 -10.09 8.74
CA PRO A 393 6.57 -11.32 8.18
C PRO A 393 6.21 -12.63 8.91
N PRO A 394 6.18 -12.68 10.26
CA PRO A 394 5.73 -13.86 10.99
C PRO A 394 4.31 -14.37 10.66
N TYR A 395 3.43 -13.57 10.06
CA TYR A 395 2.08 -13.99 9.68
C TYR A 395 1.88 -14.06 8.17
N MET A 396 2.89 -13.64 7.39
CA MET A 396 2.80 -13.60 5.94
C MET A 396 2.81 -15.03 5.37
N PRO A 397 1.98 -15.31 4.34
CA PRO A 397 1.93 -16.63 3.73
C PRO A 397 3.19 -16.98 2.93
N PRO A 398 3.51 -18.28 2.77
CA PRO A 398 4.73 -18.73 2.09
C PRO A 398 4.85 -18.20 0.67
N GLU A 399 3.76 -18.10 -0.08
CA GLU A 399 3.80 -17.60 -1.44
C GLU A 399 4.17 -16.11 -1.55
N HIS A 400 3.96 -15.31 -0.51
CA HIS A 400 4.40 -13.91 -0.48
C HIS A 400 5.75 -13.76 0.21
N LEU A 401 6.01 -14.54 1.26
CA LEU A 401 7.32 -14.60 1.92
C LEU A 401 8.43 -15.05 0.98
N LEU A 402 8.18 -16.05 0.15
CA LEU A 402 9.19 -16.59 -0.76
C LEU A 402 9.22 -15.83 -2.08
N TYR A 403 8.07 -15.30 -2.53
CA TYR A 403 7.92 -14.63 -3.83
C TYR A 403 7.10 -13.32 -3.72
N PRO A 404 7.71 -12.22 -3.21
CA PRO A 404 6.99 -10.96 -2.95
C PRO A 404 6.42 -10.26 -4.19
N GLY A 405 6.79 -10.69 -5.40
CA GLY A 405 6.20 -10.20 -6.64
C GLY A 405 4.78 -10.71 -6.90
N ARG A 406 4.24 -11.63 -6.10
CA ARG A 406 2.96 -12.27 -6.42
C ARG A 406 1.76 -11.32 -6.37
N GLY A 407 0.73 -11.70 -7.12
CA GLY A 407 -0.57 -11.04 -7.04
C GLY A 407 -1.27 -11.45 -5.75
N ILE A 408 -1.85 -10.47 -5.07
CA ILE A 408 -2.56 -10.69 -3.81
C ILE A 408 -3.85 -11.48 -4.05
N THR A 409 -4.09 -12.49 -3.20
CA THR A 409 -5.29 -13.34 -3.23
C THR A 409 -5.94 -13.42 -1.85
N PRO A 410 -7.22 -13.82 -1.74
CA PRO A 410 -7.89 -14.06 -0.46
C PRO A 410 -7.16 -15.03 0.47
N ALA A 411 -6.36 -15.95 -0.07
CA ALA A 411 -5.61 -16.92 0.73
C ALA A 411 -4.59 -16.27 1.68
N PHE A 412 -4.17 -15.03 1.41
CA PHE A 412 -3.26 -14.29 2.28
C PHE A 412 -3.83 -14.15 3.69
N ASP A 413 -5.05 -13.64 3.80
CA ASP A 413 -5.70 -13.44 5.10
C ASP A 413 -6.07 -14.77 5.76
N VAL A 414 -6.38 -15.82 4.97
CA VAL A 414 -6.65 -17.16 5.49
C VAL A 414 -5.42 -17.75 6.17
N TYR A 415 -4.24 -17.63 5.55
CA TYR A 415 -2.99 -18.07 6.18
C TYR A 415 -2.67 -17.24 7.42
N SER A 416 -2.76 -15.91 7.31
CA SER A 416 -2.47 -14.99 8.41
C SER A 416 -3.39 -15.24 9.61
N PHE A 417 -4.67 -15.53 9.36
CA PHE A 417 -5.65 -15.98 10.34
C PHE A 417 -5.23 -17.30 11.01
N GLY A 418 -4.80 -18.29 10.22
CA GLY A 418 -4.30 -19.57 10.74
C GLY A 418 -3.08 -19.39 11.64
N ALA A 419 -2.07 -18.65 11.18
CA ALA A 419 -0.87 -18.33 11.96
C ALA A 419 -1.20 -17.57 13.26
N THR A 420 -2.13 -16.61 13.18
CA THR A 420 -2.61 -15.84 14.33
C THR A 420 -3.22 -16.73 15.41
N PHE A 421 -4.15 -17.61 15.03
CA PHE A 421 -4.82 -18.47 16.01
C PHE A 421 -3.98 -19.66 16.45
N TYR A 422 -3.04 -20.13 15.61
CA TYR A 422 -1.98 -21.03 16.05
C TYR A 422 -1.18 -20.37 17.19
N GLU A 423 -0.73 -19.13 17.02
CA GLU A 423 0.01 -18.43 18.07
C GLU A 423 -0.82 -18.21 19.34
N VAL A 424 -2.11 -17.90 19.20
CA VAL A 424 -2.99 -17.81 20.37
C VAL A 424 -3.07 -19.15 21.09
N LEU A 425 -3.10 -20.29 20.40
CA LEU A 425 -3.15 -21.61 21.03
C LEU A 425 -1.79 -22.03 21.59
N ALA A 426 -0.73 -22.04 20.77
CA ALA A 426 0.59 -22.55 21.10
C ALA A 426 1.46 -21.55 21.89
N GLY A 427 1.13 -20.26 21.87
CA GLY A 427 1.92 -19.20 22.48
C GLY A 427 3.07 -18.66 21.62
N ASP A 428 3.29 -19.26 20.45
CA ASP A 428 4.28 -18.83 19.46
C ASP A 428 3.79 -19.17 18.03
N ILE A 429 4.37 -18.54 17.01
CA ILE A 429 4.01 -18.79 15.60
C ILE A 429 4.30 -20.24 15.20
N PRO A 430 3.68 -20.75 14.11
CA PRO A 430 3.97 -22.11 13.63
C PRO A 430 5.48 -22.34 13.45
N PRO A 431 6.09 -23.43 13.99
CA PRO A 431 7.53 -23.70 13.83
C PRO A 431 8.05 -23.60 12.39
N ILE A 432 7.26 -24.04 11.41
CA ILE A 432 7.57 -23.91 9.97
C ILE A 432 7.77 -22.47 9.52
N GLN A 433 7.09 -21.52 10.15
CA GLN A 433 7.23 -20.11 9.84
C GLN A 433 8.64 -19.61 10.12
N TYR A 434 9.31 -20.07 11.19
CA TYR A 434 10.70 -19.70 11.45
C TYR A 434 11.63 -20.17 10.33
N ALA A 435 11.47 -21.40 9.85
CA ALA A 435 12.27 -21.90 8.73
C ALA A 435 12.02 -21.09 7.44
N LEU A 436 10.77 -20.74 7.15
CA LEU A 436 10.40 -19.91 6.01
C LEU A 436 10.99 -18.50 6.11
N LEU A 437 10.95 -17.88 7.29
CA LEU A 437 11.56 -16.57 7.54
C LEU A 437 13.08 -16.60 7.33
N VAL A 438 13.76 -17.65 7.79
CA VAL A 438 15.21 -17.81 7.61
C VAL A 438 15.56 -17.98 6.14
N ALA A 439 14.87 -18.87 5.42
CA ALA A 439 15.13 -19.13 4.01
C ALA A 439 14.70 -17.95 3.10
N SER A 440 13.80 -17.08 3.57
CA SER A 440 13.22 -16.02 2.74
C SER A 440 14.25 -15.00 2.25
N LYS A 441 14.21 -14.74 0.95
CA LYS A 441 14.96 -13.67 0.24
C LYS A 441 14.12 -12.41 0.03
N HIS A 442 13.20 -12.15 0.95
CA HIS A 442 12.25 -11.06 0.85
C HIS A 442 12.86 -9.77 1.41
N PRO A 443 12.65 -8.59 0.78
CA PRO A 443 13.29 -7.34 1.21
C PRO A 443 13.03 -6.93 2.66
N LEU A 444 11.83 -7.20 3.21
CA LEU A 444 11.53 -6.95 4.64
C LEU A 444 12.23 -7.90 5.63
N ILE A 445 12.90 -8.94 5.12
CA ILE A 445 13.36 -10.08 5.94
C ILE A 445 14.86 -10.26 5.77
N GLU A 446 15.33 -10.28 4.53
CA GLU A 446 16.72 -10.54 4.19
C GLU A 446 17.66 -9.54 4.87
N GLY A 447 18.56 -10.06 5.71
CA GLY A 447 19.51 -9.28 6.51
C GLY A 447 18.89 -8.52 7.69
N GLN A 448 17.57 -8.56 7.86
CA GLN A 448 16.85 -7.84 8.91
C GLN A 448 16.85 -8.59 10.24
N GLN A 449 16.53 -7.87 11.32
CA GLN A 449 16.48 -8.44 12.67
C GLN A 449 15.51 -9.64 12.78
N VAL A 450 14.39 -9.60 12.06
CA VAL A 450 13.40 -10.69 12.07
C VAL A 450 13.99 -12.02 11.60
N GLN A 451 14.87 -12.02 10.59
CA GLN A 451 15.52 -13.23 10.09
C GLN A 451 16.53 -13.80 11.09
N LYS A 452 17.27 -12.93 11.79
CA LYS A 452 18.22 -13.33 12.85
C LYS A 452 17.50 -13.95 14.04
N VAL A 453 16.40 -13.34 14.48
CA VAL A 453 15.55 -13.88 15.55
C VAL A 453 14.98 -15.23 15.13
N ALA A 454 14.47 -15.34 13.90
CA ALA A 454 13.94 -16.58 13.37
C ALA A 454 14.99 -17.71 13.33
N LYS A 455 16.23 -17.40 12.91
CA LYS A 455 17.33 -18.38 12.91
C LYS A 455 17.65 -18.86 14.32
N SER A 456 17.75 -17.94 15.29
CA SER A 456 18.00 -18.30 16.69
C SER A 456 16.89 -19.20 17.27
N MET A 457 15.62 -18.90 16.98
CA MET A 457 14.51 -19.74 17.42
C MET A 457 14.51 -21.11 16.73
N LEU A 458 14.76 -21.14 15.42
CA LEU A 458 14.85 -22.37 14.66
C LEU A 458 15.97 -23.28 15.17
N ASP A 459 17.16 -22.73 15.44
CA ASP A 459 18.27 -23.52 15.97
C ASP A 459 17.96 -24.11 17.34
N LYS A 460 17.29 -23.36 18.22
CA LYS A 460 16.81 -23.88 19.52
C LYS A 460 15.81 -25.01 19.35
N LEU A 461 14.83 -24.86 18.45
CA LEU A 461 13.83 -25.88 18.16
C LEU A 461 14.49 -27.14 17.59
N MET A 462 15.39 -27.00 16.61
CA MET A 462 16.07 -28.13 15.97
C MET A 462 16.99 -28.87 16.95
N LEU A 463 17.71 -28.13 17.79
CA LEU A 463 18.55 -28.73 18.83
C LEU A 463 17.70 -29.51 19.84
N ALA A 464 16.60 -28.94 20.31
CA ALA A 464 15.72 -29.58 21.28
C ALA A 464 15.05 -30.86 20.73
N LEU A 465 14.74 -30.89 19.43
CA LEU A 465 13.94 -31.96 18.83
C LEU A 465 14.77 -33.06 18.19
N LEU A 466 15.84 -32.69 17.50
CA LEU A 466 16.62 -33.61 16.67
C LEU A 466 18.07 -33.74 17.16
N GLY A 467 18.48 -32.98 18.18
CA GLY A 467 19.87 -32.93 18.63
C GLY A 467 20.83 -32.42 17.56
N SER A 468 20.31 -31.73 16.54
CA SER A 468 21.06 -31.28 15.37
C SER A 468 20.80 -29.82 15.08
N THR A 469 21.66 -29.24 14.26
CA THR A 469 21.52 -27.86 13.81
C THR A 469 20.50 -27.74 12.67
N ALA A 470 20.04 -26.53 12.35
CA ALA A 470 19.00 -26.31 11.35
C ALA A 470 19.51 -26.32 9.88
N GLU A 471 20.81 -26.36 9.64
CA GLU A 471 21.41 -26.22 8.30
C GLU A 471 20.92 -27.27 7.28
N PRO A 472 20.80 -28.58 7.60
CA PRO A 472 20.32 -29.56 6.63
C PRO A 472 18.87 -29.28 6.19
N LEU A 473 18.04 -28.83 7.14
CA LEU A 473 16.65 -28.44 6.90
C LEU A 473 16.60 -27.19 6.00
N LEU A 474 17.38 -26.17 6.33
CA LEU A 474 17.44 -24.92 5.58
C LEU A 474 17.95 -25.13 4.15
N ALA A 475 19.00 -25.94 3.97
CA ALA A 475 19.50 -26.29 2.65
C ALA A 475 18.41 -26.98 1.80
N LYS A 476 17.65 -27.91 2.39
CA LYS A 476 16.54 -28.58 1.69
C LYS A 476 15.40 -27.62 1.37
N LEU A 477 15.08 -26.72 2.30
CA LEU A 477 14.05 -25.71 2.12
C LEU A 477 14.42 -24.75 0.98
N GLU A 478 15.65 -24.23 0.99
CA GLU A 478 16.15 -23.33 -0.05
C GLU A 478 16.18 -24.00 -1.42
N GLU A 479 16.66 -25.25 -1.52
CA GLU A 479 16.64 -26.02 -2.77
C GLU A 479 15.21 -26.16 -3.33
N THR A 480 14.25 -26.43 -2.44
CA THR A 480 12.85 -26.67 -2.81
C THR A 480 12.12 -25.37 -3.17
N ALA A 481 12.38 -24.29 -2.43
CA ALA A 481 11.76 -22.98 -2.60
C ALA A 481 12.38 -22.17 -3.75
N TYR A 482 13.67 -22.36 -4.03
CA TYR A 482 14.41 -21.58 -5.03
C TYR A 482 15.16 -22.46 -6.04
N PRO A 483 14.46 -23.33 -6.80
CA PRO A 483 15.07 -24.02 -7.93
C PRO A 483 15.66 -23.03 -8.94
N LYS A 484 16.67 -23.49 -9.70
CA LYS A 484 17.34 -22.70 -10.75
C LYS A 484 16.30 -22.03 -11.66
N ASN A 485 16.55 -20.78 -12.03
CA ASN A 485 15.70 -19.93 -12.89
C ASN A 485 14.44 -19.34 -12.25
N ILE A 486 14.21 -19.49 -10.94
CA ILE A 486 13.15 -18.72 -10.27
C ILE A 486 13.52 -17.24 -10.21
N GLN A 487 12.58 -16.41 -10.64
CA GLN A 487 12.63 -14.96 -10.48
C GLN A 487 11.63 -14.56 -9.39
N LEU A 488 12.15 -14.05 -8.27
CA LEU A 488 11.37 -13.78 -7.06
C LEU A 488 10.37 -12.63 -7.21
N LEU A 489 10.76 -11.61 -7.97
CA LEU A 489 10.00 -10.37 -8.15
C LEU A 489 9.19 -10.35 -9.46
N GLN A 490 9.45 -11.29 -10.38
CA GLN A 490 8.76 -11.30 -11.66
C GLN A 490 7.36 -11.90 -11.56
N ARG A 491 6.46 -11.30 -12.34
CA ARG A 491 5.02 -11.63 -12.39
C ARG A 491 4.58 -12.24 -13.72
N SER A 492 5.53 -12.61 -14.58
CA SER A 492 5.19 -13.23 -15.87
C SER A 492 4.43 -14.55 -15.63
N PRO A 493 3.51 -14.95 -16.53
CA PRO A 493 2.78 -16.21 -16.38
C PRO A 493 3.70 -17.41 -16.15
N GLU A 494 4.86 -17.43 -16.81
CA GLU A 494 5.89 -18.45 -16.63
C GLU A 494 6.54 -18.40 -15.25
N ALA A 495 6.96 -17.21 -14.77
CA ALA A 495 7.53 -17.06 -13.42
C ALA A 495 6.53 -17.51 -12.35
N VAL A 496 5.26 -17.11 -12.48
CA VAL A 496 4.19 -17.51 -11.56
C VAL A 496 3.95 -19.02 -11.59
N ARG A 497 4.01 -19.66 -12.76
CA ARG A 497 3.91 -21.13 -12.91
C ARG A 497 5.04 -21.83 -12.15
N LEU A 498 6.29 -21.41 -12.36
CA LEU A 498 7.46 -22.00 -11.69
C LEU A 498 7.40 -21.83 -10.17
N GLN A 499 7.01 -20.65 -9.68
CA GLN A 499 6.78 -20.40 -8.25
C GLN A 499 5.67 -21.31 -7.69
N ASN A 500 4.58 -21.55 -8.43
CA ASN A 500 3.51 -22.48 -8.01
C ASN A 500 4.01 -23.92 -7.94
N GLU A 501 4.86 -24.35 -8.88
CA GLU A 501 5.48 -25.68 -8.85
C GLU A 501 6.40 -25.84 -7.64
N ALA A 502 7.19 -24.83 -7.31
CA ALA A 502 8.05 -24.84 -6.12
C ALA A 502 7.23 -24.94 -4.82
N LEU A 503 6.13 -24.18 -4.68
CA LEU A 503 5.23 -24.29 -3.52
C LEU A 503 4.56 -25.66 -3.43
N LYS A 504 4.18 -26.26 -4.57
CA LYS A 504 3.64 -27.63 -4.59
C LYS A 504 4.68 -28.64 -4.11
N ARG A 505 5.94 -28.54 -4.56
CA ARG A 505 7.05 -29.39 -4.09
C ARG A 505 7.26 -29.22 -2.59
N LEU A 506 7.25 -27.98 -2.10
CA LEU A 506 7.35 -27.68 -0.67
C LEU A 506 6.21 -28.35 0.12
N SER A 507 4.96 -28.22 -0.34
CA SER A 507 3.81 -28.88 0.29
C SER A 507 3.94 -30.41 0.30
N SER A 508 4.45 -31.01 -0.77
CA SER A 508 4.72 -32.45 -0.82
C SER A 508 5.82 -32.88 0.16
N GLU A 509 6.89 -32.10 0.29
CA GLU A 509 7.97 -32.37 1.25
C GLU A 509 7.50 -32.26 2.71
N LEU A 510 6.66 -31.26 3.02
CA LEU A 510 6.05 -31.12 4.34
C LEU A 510 5.19 -32.33 4.73
N LYS A 511 4.61 -33.03 3.75
CA LYS A 511 3.76 -34.22 3.97
C LYS A 511 4.52 -35.55 3.86
N ARG A 512 5.76 -35.53 3.38
CA ARG A 512 6.54 -36.74 3.10
C ARG A 512 7.15 -37.30 4.39
N PRO A 513 6.77 -38.51 4.85
CA PRO A 513 7.36 -39.11 6.04
C PRO A 513 8.88 -39.20 5.94
N GLY A 514 9.58 -38.83 7.02
CA GLY A 514 11.04 -38.84 7.07
C GLY A 514 11.74 -37.69 6.34
N SER A 515 11.00 -36.77 5.70
CA SER A 515 11.58 -35.51 5.22
C SER A 515 11.94 -34.62 6.42
N PRO A 516 13.10 -33.92 6.41
CA PRO A 516 13.42 -32.92 7.45
C PRO A 516 12.32 -31.87 7.63
N LEU A 517 11.65 -31.49 6.52
CA LEU A 517 10.53 -30.54 6.55
C LEU A 517 9.28 -31.11 7.22
N ASN A 518 9.03 -32.42 7.07
CA ASN A 518 7.91 -33.09 7.72
C ASN A 518 8.07 -33.12 9.25
N ALA A 519 9.29 -33.25 9.78
CA ALA A 519 9.52 -33.21 11.22
C ALA A 519 9.07 -31.88 11.83
N LEU A 520 9.40 -30.77 11.17
CA LEU A 520 9.00 -29.43 11.60
C LEU A 520 7.49 -29.18 11.41
N TRP A 521 6.90 -29.72 10.33
CA TRP A 521 5.46 -29.67 10.10
C TRP A 521 4.68 -30.46 11.16
N ARG A 522 5.14 -31.66 11.55
CA ARG A 522 4.46 -32.46 12.57
C ARG A 522 4.38 -31.74 13.92
N LEU A 523 5.35 -30.89 14.28
CA LEU A 523 5.23 -30.05 15.48
C LEU A 523 4.06 -29.07 15.44
N THR A 524 3.63 -28.66 14.24
CA THR A 524 2.43 -27.84 14.07
C THR A 524 1.15 -28.65 14.26
N GLU A 525 1.19 -29.97 14.04
CA GLU A 525 0.04 -30.89 14.19
C GLU A 525 -0.02 -31.52 15.59
N ASP A 526 1.13 -31.85 16.19
CA ASP A 526 1.28 -32.63 17.42
C ASP A 526 1.35 -31.78 18.71
N ASN A 527 1.30 -30.44 18.59
CA ASN A 527 1.29 -29.51 19.72
C ASN A 527 -0.11 -28.87 19.86
N PRO A 528 -1.06 -29.54 20.56
CA PRO A 528 -2.45 -29.09 20.67
C PRO A 528 -2.65 -27.81 21.49
#